data_AF-A0A949GJH4-F1
#
_entry.id   AF-A0A949GJH4-F1
#
_cell.length_a   1.000
_cell.length_b   1.000
_cell.length_c   1.000
_cell.angle_alpha   90.00
_cell.angle_beta   90.00
_cell.angle_gamma   90.00
#
_symmetry.space_group_name_H-M   'P 1'
#
loop_
_entity.id
_entity.type
_entity.pdbx_description
1 polymer ?
#
loop_
_entity_poly.entity_id
_entity_poly.type
_entity_poly.pdbx_seq_one_letter_code
_entity_poly.pdbx_strand_id
1 'polypeptide(L)'
;MKLLVRWGALALSFWVATALIPGIDIQGGFTTYLWVALLFGLLNATLGSLLKLLTLPAVILTLGLFLVVVNAAILMLVSSWSDKLEVNNFWSAIFAAIVISVVTRVVTSINKKSGPF
;
A
#
# COMPACT_ATOMS: atom_id res chain seq x y z
N MET A 1 9.05 -8.83 -15.70
CA MET A 1 10.02 -8.06 -14.87
C MET A 1 9.39 -6.92 -14.07
N LYS A 2 8.48 -6.10 -14.65
CA LYS A 2 7.85 -4.95 -13.94
C LYS A 2 7.08 -5.31 -12.66
N LEU A 3 6.51 -6.52 -12.57
CA LEU A 3 5.76 -6.98 -11.38
C LEU A 3 6.66 -7.29 -10.19
N LEU A 4 7.78 -7.97 -10.38
CA LEU A 4 8.72 -8.31 -9.29
C LEU A 4 9.31 -7.04 -8.66
N VAL A 5 9.68 -6.06 -9.49
CA VAL A 5 10.17 -4.76 -9.00
C VAL A 5 9.11 -4.04 -8.17
N ARG A 6 7.86 -3.99 -8.65
CA ARG A 6 6.76 -3.36 -7.93
C ARG A 6 6.45 -4.06 -6.61
N TRP A 7 6.50 -5.38 -6.61
CA TRP A 7 6.29 -6.18 -5.42
C TRP A 7 7.38 -5.95 -4.37
N GLY A 8 8.66 -5.95 -4.79
CA GLY A 8 9.77 -5.60 -3.92
C GLY A 8 9.67 -4.15 -3.41
N ALA A 9 9.25 -3.21 -4.25
CA ALA A 9 9.00 -1.83 -3.85
C ALA A 9 7.88 -1.71 -2.81
N LEU A 10 6.80 -2.48 -2.95
CA LEU A 10 5.71 -2.54 -1.97
C LEU A 10 6.21 -3.10 -0.63
N ALA A 11 6.98 -4.21 -0.66
CA ALA A 11 7.55 -4.78 0.56
C ALA A 11 8.44 -3.80 1.31
N LEU A 12 9.32 -3.10 0.58
CA LEU A 12 10.14 -2.02 1.16
C LEU A 12 9.27 -0.88 1.71
N SER A 13 8.19 -0.54 1.01
CA SER A 13 7.25 0.50 1.47
C SER A 13 6.54 0.13 2.77
N PHE A 14 6.17 -1.14 2.94
CA PHE A 14 5.61 -1.64 4.21
C PHE A 14 6.63 -1.60 5.34
N TRP A 15 7.88 -1.96 5.06
CA TRP A 15 8.97 -1.86 6.04
C TRP A 15 9.23 -0.42 6.48
N VAL A 16 9.19 0.54 5.55
CA VAL A 16 9.28 1.95 5.89
C VAL A 16 8.05 2.41 6.69
N ALA A 17 6.85 1.93 6.34
CA ALA A 17 5.63 2.30 7.03
C ALA A 17 5.60 1.80 8.50
N THR A 18 6.01 0.56 8.76
CA THR A 18 6.11 0.02 10.13
C THR A 18 7.14 0.77 10.97
N ALA A 19 8.23 1.24 10.35
CA ALA A 19 9.25 2.02 11.05
C ALA A 19 8.81 3.45 11.38
N LEU A 20 7.96 4.08 10.56
CA LEU A 20 7.58 5.48 10.71
C LEU A 20 6.26 5.70 11.47
N ILE A 21 5.36 4.71 11.47
CA ILE A 21 3.98 4.93 11.89
C ILE A 21 3.65 4.05 13.09
N PRO A 22 3.40 4.65 14.26
CA PRO A 22 2.93 3.89 15.40
C PRO A 22 1.55 3.30 15.13
N GLY A 23 1.39 2.01 15.44
CA GLY A 23 0.16 1.26 15.23
C GLY A 23 0.07 0.56 13.88
N ILE A 24 1.17 0.40 13.16
CA ILE A 24 1.34 -0.55 12.05
C ILE A 24 2.47 -1.50 12.45
N ASP A 25 2.19 -2.79 12.61
CA ASP A 25 3.23 -3.78 12.91
C ASP A 25 3.12 -5.01 12.01
N ILE A 26 4.27 -5.61 11.68
CA ILE A 26 4.36 -6.80 10.85
C ILE A 26 5.21 -7.86 11.56
N GLN A 27 4.58 -8.98 11.94
CA GLN A 27 5.21 -10.02 12.74
C GLN A 27 5.85 -11.12 11.88
N GLY A 28 7.05 -11.59 12.24
CA GLY A 28 7.70 -12.74 11.58
C GLY A 28 8.81 -12.43 10.58
N GLY A 29 9.31 -11.19 10.55
CA GLY A 29 10.54 -10.82 9.85
C GLY A 29 10.37 -10.57 8.34
N PHE A 30 11.48 -10.69 7.60
CA PHE A 30 11.57 -10.23 6.19
C PHE A 30 10.56 -10.93 5.25
N THR A 31 10.36 -12.23 5.40
CA THR A 31 9.42 -13.01 4.57
C THR A 31 7.98 -12.54 4.73
N THR A 32 7.62 -12.07 5.93
CA THR A 32 6.29 -11.52 6.19
C THR A 32 6.05 -10.23 5.41
N TYR A 33 7.03 -9.33 5.32
CA TYR A 33 6.88 -8.10 4.53
C TYR A 33 6.57 -8.39 3.06
N LEU A 34 7.23 -9.40 2.49
CA LEU A 34 6.95 -9.87 1.13
C LEU A 34 5.53 -10.44 1.00
N TRP A 35 5.09 -11.24 1.98
CA TRP A 35 3.74 -11.80 2.02
C TRP A 35 2.65 -10.73 2.11
N VAL A 36 2.78 -9.79 3.06
CA VAL A 36 1.85 -8.67 3.25
C VAL A 36 1.81 -7.78 2.00
N ALA A 37 2.97 -7.49 1.41
CA ALA A 37 3.03 -6.73 0.16
C ALA A 37 2.36 -7.44 -1.01
N LEU A 38 2.46 -8.77 -1.08
CA LEU A 38 1.79 -9.57 -2.09
C LEU A 38 0.27 -9.50 -1.91
N LEU A 39 -0.20 -9.72 -0.69
CA LEU A 39 -1.63 -9.69 -0.35
C LEU A 39 -2.22 -8.30 -0.58
N PHE A 40 -1.55 -7.24 -0.13
CA PHE A 40 -1.96 -5.86 -0.41
C PHE A 40 -1.96 -5.57 -1.90
N GLY A 41 -0.93 -5.97 -2.63
CA GLY A 41 -0.86 -5.79 -4.08
C GLY A 41 -2.04 -6.46 -4.80
N LEU A 42 -2.39 -7.68 -4.39
CA LEU A 42 -3.50 -8.45 -4.93
C LEU A 42 -4.85 -7.79 -4.63
N LEU A 43 -5.12 -7.49 -3.35
CA LEU A 43 -6.38 -6.85 -2.93
C LEU A 43 -6.52 -5.44 -3.53
N ASN A 44 -5.44 -4.68 -3.65
CA ASN A 44 -5.48 -3.38 -4.29
C ASN A 44 -5.73 -3.48 -5.81
N ALA A 45 -5.21 -4.52 -6.48
CA ALA A 45 -5.45 -4.74 -7.91
C ALA A 45 -6.90 -5.14 -8.20
N THR A 46 -7.54 -5.90 -7.31
CA THR A 46 -8.93 -6.35 -7.44
C THR A 46 -9.90 -5.38 -6.78
N LEU A 47 -10.06 -5.46 -5.45
CA LEU A 47 -10.98 -4.65 -4.66
C LEU A 47 -10.63 -3.15 -4.70
N GLY A 48 -9.34 -2.82 -4.60
CA GLY A 48 -8.89 -1.43 -4.63
C GLY A 48 -9.27 -0.72 -5.93
N SER A 49 -9.10 -1.39 -7.08
CA SER A 49 -9.52 -0.87 -8.39
C SER A 49 -11.04 -0.66 -8.46
N LEU A 50 -11.81 -1.62 -7.95
CA LEU A 50 -13.28 -1.53 -7.92
C LEU A 50 -13.75 -0.37 -7.02
N LEU A 51 -13.19 -0.26 -5.81
CA LEU A 51 -13.50 0.83 -4.88
C LEU A 51 -13.14 2.18 -5.47
N LYS A 52 -11.99 2.31 -6.15
CA LYS A 52 -11.59 3.56 -6.83
C LYS A 52 -12.59 3.95 -7.93
N LEU A 53 -13.11 2.99 -8.68
CA LEU A 53 -14.14 3.24 -9.69
C LEU A 53 -15.46 3.71 -9.06
N LEU A 54 -15.92 3.04 -8.00
CA LEU A 54 -17.16 3.41 -7.29
C LEU A 54 -17.05 4.77 -6.59
N THR A 55 -15.88 5.06 -6.05
CA THR A 55 -15.59 6.31 -5.30
C THR A 55 -15.12 7.44 -6.20
N LEU A 56 -15.05 7.21 -7.52
CA LEU A 56 -14.51 8.16 -8.50
C LEU A 56 -15.16 9.56 -8.42
N PRO A 57 -16.48 9.72 -8.27
CA PRO A 57 -17.10 11.03 -8.08
C PRO A 57 -16.57 11.74 -6.82
N ALA A 58 -16.49 11.04 -5.70
CA ALA A 58 -15.94 11.58 -4.45
C ALA A 58 -14.44 11.89 -4.56
N VAL A 59 -13.70 11.07 -5.29
CA VAL A 59 -12.27 11.30 -5.59
C VAL A 59 -12.10 12.61 -6.38
N ILE A 60 -12.95 12.88 -7.38
CA ILE A 60 -12.91 14.12 -8.15
C ILE A 60 -13.26 15.31 -7.25
N LEU A 61 -14.34 15.21 -6.47
CA LEU A 61 -14.79 16.28 -5.57
C LEU A 61 -13.76 16.63 -4.51
N THR A 62 -12.95 15.66 -4.08
CA THR A 62 -11.91 15.82 -3.06
C THR A 62 -10.51 15.99 -3.65
N LEU A 63 -10.39 16.21 -4.96
CA LEU A 63 -9.12 16.38 -5.68
C LEU A 63 -8.10 15.24 -5.45
N GLY A 64 -8.58 14.01 -5.30
CA GLY A 64 -7.74 12.84 -5.08
C GLY A 64 -7.51 12.47 -3.62
N LEU A 65 -7.92 13.29 -2.64
CA LEU A 65 -7.74 12.98 -1.21
C LEU A 65 -8.44 11.67 -0.82
N PHE A 66 -9.62 11.40 -1.39
CA PHE A 66 -10.34 10.16 -1.13
C PHE A 66 -9.59 8.90 -1.59
N LEU A 67 -8.60 9.01 -2.49
CA LEU A 67 -7.76 7.85 -2.86
C LEU A 67 -6.93 7.34 -1.68
N VAL A 68 -6.52 8.23 -0.78
CA VAL A 68 -5.81 7.85 0.45
C VAL A 68 -6.72 7.02 1.34
N VAL A 69 -7.98 7.46 1.48
CA VAL A 69 -9.01 6.74 2.24
C VAL A 69 -9.24 5.34 1.66
N VAL A 70 -9.35 5.21 0.33
CA VAL A 70 -9.49 3.89 -0.31
C VAL A 70 -8.28 3.01 -0.09
N ASN A 71 -7.06 3.54 -0.25
CA ASN A 71 -5.84 2.76 -0.01
C ASN A 71 -5.72 2.33 1.48
N ALA A 72 -6.12 3.19 2.41
CA ALA A 72 -6.18 2.86 3.84
C ALA A 72 -7.23 1.79 4.13
N ALA A 73 -8.40 1.87 3.50
CA ALA A 73 -9.45 0.85 3.57
C ALA A 73 -8.92 -0.53 3.11
N ILE A 74 -8.21 -0.58 1.98
CA ILE A 74 -7.56 -1.82 1.53
C ILE A 74 -6.53 -2.31 2.55
N LEU A 75 -5.75 -1.41 3.15
CA LEU A 75 -4.75 -1.78 4.14
C LEU A 75 -5.38 -2.43 5.40
N MET A 76 -6.51 -1.90 5.87
CA MET A 76 -7.27 -2.54 6.97
C MET A 76 -7.93 -3.85 6.55
N LEU A 77 -8.33 -4.01 5.28
CA LEU A 77 -8.79 -5.31 4.78
C LEU A 77 -7.66 -6.33 4.73
N VAL A 78 -6.44 -5.91 4.38
CA VAL A 78 -5.25 -6.78 4.44
C VAL A 78 -4.96 -7.18 5.88
N SER A 79 -5.07 -6.26 6.85
CA SER A 79 -4.85 -6.56 8.26
C SER A 79 -5.91 -7.51 8.83
N SER A 80 -7.16 -7.43 8.36
CA SER A 80 -8.20 -8.38 8.78
C SER A 80 -8.07 -9.76 8.13
N TRP A 81 -7.38 -9.87 6.99
CA TRP A 81 -7.13 -11.14 6.30
C TRP A 81 -5.81 -11.80 6.68
N SER A 82 -4.89 -11.06 7.30
CA SER A 82 -3.57 -11.55 7.66
C SER A 82 -3.27 -11.31 9.13
N ASP A 83 -3.13 -12.39 9.88
CA ASP A 83 -2.66 -12.39 11.28
C ASP A 83 -1.22 -11.88 11.45
N LYS A 84 -0.58 -11.45 10.35
CA LYS A 84 0.79 -10.98 10.32
C LYS A 84 0.91 -9.48 10.14
N LEU A 85 -0.18 -8.78 9.81
CA LEU A 85 -0.23 -7.32 9.73
C LEU A 85 -1.22 -6.82 10.77
N GLU A 86 -0.72 -6.09 11.77
CA GLU A 86 -1.55 -5.40 12.75
C GLU A 86 -1.68 -3.93 12.40
N VAL A 87 -2.91 -3.42 12.46
CA VAL A 87 -3.26 -2.03 12.17
C VAL A 87 -4.22 -1.55 13.25
N ASN A 88 -3.74 -0.72 14.16
CA ASN A 88 -4.48 -0.40 15.38
C ASN A 88 -5.75 0.42 15.09
N ASN A 89 -5.63 1.43 14.21
CA ASN A 89 -6.68 2.41 13.99
C ASN A 89 -6.72 2.87 12.53
N PHE A 90 -7.88 3.40 12.13
CA PHE A 90 -8.10 4.01 10.81
C PHE A 90 -7.08 5.11 10.47
N TRP A 91 -6.69 5.93 11.45
CA TRP A 91 -5.70 6.99 11.26
C TRP A 91 -4.30 6.45 10.95
N SER A 92 -3.86 5.41 11.68
CA SER A 92 -2.59 4.73 11.37
C SER A 92 -2.62 4.16 9.95
N ALA A 93 -3.76 3.60 9.52
CA ALA A 93 -3.93 3.12 8.15
C ALA A 93 -3.85 4.23 7.09
N ILE A 94 -4.42 5.42 7.36
CA ILE A 94 -4.31 6.59 6.48
C ILE A 94 -2.85 7.02 6.32
N PHE A 95 -2.13 7.22 7.43
CA PHE A 95 -0.73 7.60 7.37
C PHE A 95 0.10 6.53 6.64
N ALA A 96 -0.20 5.26 6.86
CA ALA A 96 0.49 4.16 6.21
C ALA A 96 0.23 4.13 4.72
N ALA A 97 -1.01 4.33 4.30
CA ALA A 97 -1.37 4.44 2.90
C ALA A 97 -0.63 5.58 2.20
N ILE A 98 -0.43 6.73 2.87
CA ILE A 98 0.36 7.85 2.35
C ILE A 98 1.83 7.44 2.19
N VAL A 99 2.45 6.94 3.27
CA VAL A 99 3.86 6.52 3.24
C VAL A 99 4.09 5.45 2.17
N ILE A 100 3.25 4.42 2.12
CA ILE A 100 3.38 3.33 1.16
C ILE A 100 3.28 3.85 -0.27
N SER A 101 2.31 4.72 -0.55
CA SER A 101 2.11 5.25 -1.90
C SER A 101 3.23 6.20 -2.33
N VAL A 102 3.80 7.00 -1.43
CA VAL A 102 4.97 7.83 -1.71
C VAL A 102 6.21 6.97 -1.95
N VAL A 103 6.55 6.06 -1.02
CA VAL A 103 7.74 5.22 -1.12
C VAL A 103 7.68 4.35 -2.38
N THR A 104 6.54 3.70 -2.65
CA THR A 104 6.37 2.86 -3.85
C THR A 104 6.59 3.68 -5.13
N ARG A 105 6.07 4.92 -5.20
CA ARG A 105 6.27 5.81 -6.35
C ARG A 105 7.73 6.20 -6.53
N VAL A 106 8.43 6.57 -5.45
CA VAL A 106 9.85 6.94 -5.49
C VAL A 106 10.69 5.76 -5.96
N VAL A 107 10.52 4.58 -5.34
CA VAL A 107 11.28 3.37 -5.69
C VAL A 107 11.03 2.94 -7.13
N THR A 108 9.78 2.97 -7.57
CA THR A 108 9.43 2.60 -8.96
C THR A 108 9.93 3.64 -9.97
N SER A 109 10.01 4.91 -9.59
CA SER A 109 10.53 5.99 -10.45
C SER A 109 12.03 5.83 -10.72
N ILE A 110 12.82 5.46 -9.70
CA ILE A 110 14.25 5.21 -9.85
C ILE A 110 14.49 4.10 -10.89
N ASN A 111 13.69 3.04 -10.86
CA ASN A 111 13.82 1.93 -11.79
C ASN A 111 13.27 2.22 -13.20
N LYS A 112 12.54 3.34 -13.39
CA LYS A 112 12.08 3.81 -14.70
C LYS A 112 13.20 4.54 -15.46
N LYS A 113 14.29 4.93 -14.80
CA LYS A 113 15.43 5.66 -15.40
C LYS A 113 16.34 4.78 -16.29
N SER A 114 16.01 3.50 -16.48
CA SER A 114 16.76 2.51 -17.28
C SER A 114 15.93 1.84 -18.39
N GLY A 115 14.86 2.49 -18.86
CA GLY A 115 14.14 2.11 -20.09
C GLY A 115 14.29 3.20 -21.16
N PRO A 116 15.01 2.95 -22.27
CA PRO A 116 15.21 3.93 -23.33
C PRO A 116 14.04 3.85 -24.32
N PHE A 117 13.27 4.93 -24.44
CA PHE A 117 12.22 5.12 -25.44
C PHE A 117 11.01 4.16 -25.35
#